data_AF-A0A960I9C1-F1
#
_entry.id   AF-A0A960I9C1-F1
#
_cell.length_a   1.000
_cell.length_b   1.000
_cell.length_c   1.000
_cell.angle_alpha   90.00
_cell.angle_beta   90.00
_cell.angle_gamma   90.00
#
_symmetry.space_group_name_H-M   'P 1'
#
loop_
_entity.id
_entity.type
_entity.pdbx_description
1 polymer ?
#
loop_
_entity_poly.entity_id
_entity_poly.type
_entity_poly.pdbx_seq_one_letter_code
_entity_poly.pdbx_strand_id
1 'polypeptide(L)'
;MSVERVEPGVEVVPRRRTIVTALPLRADARHRLAELLDARVVDIRESADLPDLVLTPPCSPQLVGALGERFPGARVVIVELDDWEYGIELPGPVKRVLRSGVAAYVLADSLDELAAKIAAPHPDARTDVRSQGDAEPVAPHELTARATVDDLVAAFLRESVEYSVRHRDERD
;
A
#
# COMPACT_ATOMS: atom_id res chain seq x y z
N MET A 1 -49.61 2.02 -45.01
CA MET A 1 -48.42 1.24 -44.61
C MET A 1 -47.65 2.12 -43.66
N SER A 2 -47.85 1.94 -42.35
CA SER A 2 -47.28 2.81 -41.32
C SER A 2 -45.95 2.21 -40.87
N VAL A 3 -44.87 2.97 -40.99
CA VAL A 3 -43.53 2.55 -40.58
C VAL A 3 -43.38 2.85 -39.10
N GLU A 4 -43.41 1.80 -38.29
CA GLU A 4 -43.15 1.88 -36.85
C GLU A 4 -41.67 2.22 -36.66
N ARG A 5 -41.39 3.38 -36.04
CA ARG A 5 -40.03 3.74 -35.62
C ARG A 5 -39.63 2.85 -34.46
N VAL A 6 -38.65 1.99 -34.70
CA VAL A 6 -37.94 1.25 -33.65
C VAL A 6 -37.04 2.25 -32.91
N GLU A 7 -37.40 2.60 -31.69
CA GLU A 7 -36.53 3.36 -30.78
C GLU A 7 -35.28 2.49 -30.48
N PRO A 8 -34.06 3.01 -30.63
CA PRO A 8 -32.86 2.24 -30.35
C PRO A 8 -32.81 1.91 -28.86
N GLY A 9 -32.88 0.61 -28.54
CA GLY A 9 -32.76 0.13 -27.17
C GLY A 9 -31.45 0.60 -26.57
N VAL A 10 -31.52 1.33 -25.46
CA VAL A 10 -30.35 1.75 -24.68
C VAL A 10 -29.73 0.51 -24.05
N GLU A 11 -28.60 0.07 -24.58
CA GLU A 11 -27.80 -0.98 -23.95
C GLU A 11 -27.12 -0.40 -22.71
N VAL A 12 -27.54 -0.87 -21.52
CA VAL A 12 -26.91 -0.50 -20.26
C VAL A 12 -25.63 -1.32 -20.11
N VAL A 13 -24.51 -0.75 -20.56
CA VAL A 13 -23.19 -1.33 -20.34
C VAL A 13 -22.89 -1.32 -18.83
N PRO A 14 -22.38 -2.42 -18.25
CA PRO A 14 -21.96 -2.46 -16.86
C PRO A 14 -21.02 -1.29 -16.55
N ARG A 15 -21.22 -0.60 -15.42
CA ARG A 15 -20.34 0.50 -15.02
C ARG A 15 -18.91 -0.02 -14.95
N ARG A 16 -18.02 0.58 -15.75
CA ARG A 16 -16.58 0.31 -15.66
C ARG A 16 -16.10 0.70 -14.27
N ARG A 17 -15.33 -0.19 -13.63
CA ARG A 17 -14.78 0.01 -12.29
C ARG A 17 -14.09 1.37 -12.20
N THR A 18 -14.42 2.17 -11.19
CA THR A 18 -13.81 3.48 -10.97
C THR A 18 -12.87 3.42 -9.77
N ILE A 19 -11.62 3.84 -10.00
CA ILE A 19 -10.54 3.84 -9.02
C ILE A 19 -10.07 5.27 -8.84
N VAL A 20 -10.14 5.77 -7.62
CA VAL A 20 -9.51 7.03 -7.23
C VAL A 20 -8.09 6.74 -6.79
N THR A 21 -7.12 7.55 -7.20
CA THR A 21 -5.73 7.43 -6.78
C THR A 21 -5.22 8.71 -6.14
N ALA A 22 -4.71 8.58 -4.92
CA ALA A 22 -3.90 9.58 -4.22
C ALA A 22 -2.39 9.31 -4.39
N LEU A 23 -2.01 8.30 -5.17
CA LEU A 23 -0.62 8.08 -5.55
C LEU A 23 -0.17 9.23 -6.47
N PRO A 24 1.06 9.76 -6.31
CA PRO A 24 1.60 10.84 -7.14
C PRO A 24 2.00 10.33 -8.53
N LEU A 25 1.04 9.79 -9.28
CA LEU A 25 1.23 9.24 -10.61
C LEU A 25 1.20 10.36 -11.65
N ARG A 26 2.14 10.30 -12.59
CA ARG A 26 2.08 11.06 -13.84
C ARG A 26 0.94 10.53 -14.72
N ALA A 27 0.56 11.32 -15.73
CA ALA A 27 -0.60 11.03 -16.57
C ALA A 27 -0.45 9.72 -17.36
N ASP A 28 0.75 9.45 -17.88
CA ASP A 28 1.14 8.20 -18.55
C ASP A 28 1.05 6.99 -17.63
N ALA A 29 1.61 7.07 -16.42
CA ALA A 29 1.53 6.01 -15.41
C ALA A 29 0.08 5.72 -15.00
N ARG A 30 -0.73 6.78 -14.84
CA ARG A 30 -2.16 6.65 -14.53
C ARG A 30 -2.93 6.02 -15.70
N HIS A 31 -2.61 6.38 -16.94
CA HIS A 31 -3.20 5.76 -18.13
C HIS A 31 -2.84 4.28 -18.21
N ARG A 32 -1.57 3.95 -17.99
CA ARG A 32 -1.10 2.56 -17.97
C ARG A 32 -1.80 1.74 -16.90
N LEU A 33 -1.95 2.29 -15.70
CA LEU A 33 -2.68 1.64 -14.61
C LEU A 33 -4.17 1.41 -14.97
N ALA A 34 -4.79 2.38 -15.65
CA ALA A 34 -6.17 2.26 -16.14
C ALA A 34 -6.33 1.14 -17.17
N GLU A 35 -5.39 1.00 -18.11
CA GLU A 35 -5.35 -0.10 -19.08
C GLU A 35 -5.20 -1.45 -18.39
N LEU A 36 -4.20 -1.59 -17.50
CA LEU A 36 -3.88 -2.85 -16.83
C LEU A 36 -5.03 -3.37 -15.95
N LEU A 37 -5.82 -2.47 -15.38
CA LEU A 37 -6.93 -2.80 -14.50
C LEU A 37 -8.29 -2.85 -15.22
N ASP A 38 -8.31 -2.56 -16.53
CA ASP A 38 -9.52 -2.29 -17.30
C ASP A 38 -10.51 -1.36 -16.56
N ALA A 39 -9.98 -0.31 -15.95
CA ALA A 39 -10.70 0.56 -15.03
C ALA A 39 -10.58 2.03 -15.44
N ARG A 40 -11.52 2.85 -14.96
CA ARG A 40 -11.35 4.30 -14.97
C ARG A 40 -10.51 4.68 -13.75
N VAL A 41 -9.29 5.17 -13.96
CA VAL A 41 -8.43 5.66 -12.87
C VAL A 41 -8.37 7.18 -12.89
N VAL A 42 -8.74 7.82 -11.79
CA VAL A 42 -8.81 9.29 -11.66
C VAL A 42 -8.01 9.76 -10.46
N ASP A 43 -7.40 10.93 -10.58
CA ASP A 43 -6.68 11.55 -9.48
C ASP A 43 -7.66 11.94 -8.36
N ILE A 44 -7.24 11.84 -7.10
CA ILE A 44 -8.05 12.21 -5.93
C ILE A 44 -8.49 13.69 -5.90
N ARG A 45 -7.81 14.56 -6.65
CA ARG A 45 -8.20 15.97 -6.81
C ARG A 45 -9.34 16.16 -7.81
N GLU A 46 -9.62 15.15 -8.63
CA GLU A 46 -10.73 15.15 -9.58
C GLU A 46 -12.01 14.61 -8.94
N SER A 47 -13.17 14.98 -9.51
CA SER A 47 -14.46 14.45 -9.07
C SER A 47 -14.67 13.02 -9.60
N ALA A 48 -15.04 12.12 -8.70
CA ALA A 48 -15.38 10.74 -9.02
C ALA A 48 -16.68 10.34 -8.33
N ASP A 49 -17.70 9.99 -9.09
CA ASP A 49 -18.96 9.49 -8.54
C ASP A 49 -18.80 8.01 -8.19
N LEU A 50 -18.99 7.68 -6.92
CA LEU A 50 -19.05 6.30 -6.38
C LEU A 50 -17.85 5.42 -6.80
N PRO A 51 -16.61 5.75 -6.38
CA PRO A 51 -15.47 4.89 -6.68
C PRO A 51 -15.57 3.55 -5.95
N ASP A 52 -15.12 2.48 -6.60
CA ASP A 52 -15.03 1.15 -6.02
C ASP A 52 -13.81 1.02 -5.10
N LEU A 53 -12.77 1.80 -5.38
CA LEU A 53 -11.46 1.68 -4.74
C LEU A 53 -10.73 3.02 -4.66
N VAL A 54 -10.01 3.24 -3.56
CA VAL A 54 -9.12 4.39 -3.33
C VAL A 54 -7.71 3.87 -3.10
N LEU A 55 -6.78 4.17 -3.99
CA LEU A 55 -5.36 3.89 -3.83
C LEU A 55 -4.70 5.05 -3.09
N THR A 56 -3.94 4.77 -2.04
CA THR A 56 -3.18 5.78 -1.29
C THR A 56 -1.77 5.27 -0.98
N PRO A 57 -0.74 6.13 -0.92
CA PRO A 57 0.51 5.74 -0.30
C PRO A 57 0.30 5.44 1.19
N PRO A 58 1.29 4.81 1.88
CA PRO A 58 1.24 4.67 3.33
C PRO A 58 0.97 6.01 4.00
N CYS A 59 -0.04 6.04 4.84
CA CYS A 59 -0.53 7.24 5.50
C CYS A 59 -1.07 6.91 6.90
N SER A 60 -1.46 7.94 7.64
CA SER A 60 -1.96 7.77 9.00
C SER A 60 -3.36 7.14 9.02
N PRO A 61 -3.75 6.43 10.12
CA PRO A 61 -5.10 5.93 10.30
C PRO A 61 -6.17 7.02 10.18
N GLN A 62 -5.88 8.25 10.63
CA GLN A 62 -6.80 9.38 10.52
C GLN A 62 -7.07 9.74 9.06
N LEU A 63 -6.05 9.72 8.19
CA LEU A 63 -6.25 9.95 6.77
C LEU A 63 -7.04 8.80 6.13
N VAL A 64 -6.77 7.55 6.52
CA VAL A 64 -7.56 6.39 6.04
C VAL A 64 -9.05 6.56 6.41
N GLY A 65 -9.34 6.99 7.65
CA GLY A 65 -10.69 7.31 8.10
C GLY A 65 -11.34 8.42 7.25
N ALA A 66 -10.63 9.54 7.05
CA ALA A 66 -11.12 10.65 6.23
C ALA A 66 -11.36 10.25 4.76
N LEU A 67 -10.54 9.36 4.19
CA LEU A 67 -10.75 8.81 2.86
C LEU A 67 -12.00 7.92 2.80
N GLY A 68 -12.25 7.11 3.83
CA GLY A 68 -13.45 6.30 3.95
C GLY A 68 -14.73 7.12 4.07
N GLU A 69 -14.69 8.23 4.82
CA GLU A 69 -15.80 9.19 4.92
C GLU A 69 -16.05 9.94 3.61
N ARG A 70 -14.97 10.36 2.93
CA ARG A 70 -15.05 11.07 1.64
C ARG A 70 -15.59 10.19 0.51
N PHE A 71 -15.24 8.90 0.53
CA PHE A 71 -15.61 7.93 -0.50
C PHE A 71 -16.36 6.74 0.12
N PRO A 72 -17.61 6.94 0.57
CA PRO A 72 -18.36 5.91 1.27
C PRO A 72 -18.59 4.70 0.37
N GLY A 73 -18.29 3.51 0.88
CA GLY A 73 -18.40 2.24 0.15
C GLY A 73 -17.17 1.86 -0.68
N ALA A 74 -16.24 2.78 -0.90
CA ALA A 74 -14.97 2.47 -1.57
C ALA A 74 -14.03 1.72 -0.64
N ARG A 75 -13.30 0.73 -1.17
CA ARG A 75 -12.21 0.09 -0.42
C ARG A 75 -10.95 0.95 -0.48
N VAL A 76 -10.38 1.30 0.67
CA VAL A 76 -9.09 1.99 0.73
C VAL A 76 -7.95 0.97 0.69
N VAL A 77 -6.97 1.16 -0.19
CA VAL A 77 -5.81 0.29 -0.36
C VAL A 77 -4.53 1.11 -0.24
N ILE A 78 -3.66 0.70 0.70
CA ILE A 78 -2.33 1.26 0.88
C ILE A 78 -1.36 0.60 -0.10
N VAL A 79 -0.60 1.40 -0.84
CA VAL A 79 0.31 0.93 -1.89
C VAL A 79 1.72 1.46 -1.67
N GLU A 80 2.69 0.54 -1.59
CA GLU A 80 4.11 0.84 -1.74
C GLU A 80 4.57 0.44 -3.14
N LEU A 81 4.89 1.41 -3.99
CA LEU A 81 5.25 1.18 -5.40
C LEU A 81 6.64 1.73 -5.69
N ASP A 82 7.39 0.96 -6.48
CA ASP A 82 8.71 1.34 -6.98
C ASP A 82 8.72 0.87 -8.42
N ASP A 83 8.70 1.82 -9.34
CA ASP A 83 8.58 1.58 -10.77
C ASP A 83 9.42 2.62 -11.51
N TRP A 84 10.62 2.21 -11.88
CA TRP A 84 11.60 3.07 -12.55
C TRP A 84 11.18 3.46 -13.97
N GLU A 85 10.37 2.62 -14.65
CA GLU A 85 9.87 2.91 -16.01
C GLU A 85 8.98 4.15 -16.00
N TYR A 86 8.16 4.30 -14.96
CA TYR A 86 7.27 5.43 -14.76
C TYR A 86 7.81 6.49 -13.78
N GLY A 87 9.06 6.32 -13.29
CA GLY A 87 9.71 7.23 -12.35
C GLY A 87 8.96 7.36 -11.02
N ILE A 88 8.39 6.26 -10.52
CA ILE A 88 7.62 6.21 -9.28
C ILE A 88 8.50 5.64 -8.18
N GLU A 89 8.75 6.46 -7.15
CA GLU A 89 9.40 6.01 -5.92
C GLU A 89 8.48 6.32 -4.72
N LEU A 90 7.81 5.29 -4.20
CA LEU A 90 6.97 5.36 -3.01
C LEU A 90 7.47 4.37 -1.96
N PRO A 91 8.67 4.61 -1.37
CA PRO A 91 9.23 3.73 -0.36
C PRO A 91 8.44 3.87 0.95
N GLY A 92 7.59 2.90 1.22
CA GLY A 92 6.90 2.82 2.50
C GLY A 92 7.70 2.07 3.56
N PRO A 93 7.16 1.97 4.78
CA PRO A 93 7.84 1.32 5.90
C PRO A 93 8.23 -0.13 5.58
N VAL A 94 7.41 -0.88 4.83
CA VAL A 94 7.69 -2.29 4.54
C VAL A 94 8.87 -2.39 3.58
N LYS A 95 8.85 -1.68 2.44
CA LYS A 95 9.98 -1.67 1.48
C LYS A 95 11.27 -1.16 2.10
N ARG A 96 11.22 -0.17 2.99
CA ARG A 96 12.43 0.31 3.70
C ARG A 96 13.04 -0.78 4.57
N VAL A 97 12.21 -1.52 5.30
CA VAL A 97 12.68 -2.65 6.12
C VAL A 97 13.20 -3.79 5.23
N LEU A 98 12.52 -4.12 4.12
CA LEU A 98 13.00 -5.14 3.19
C LEU A 98 14.34 -4.78 2.55
N ARG A 99 14.55 -3.50 2.19
CA ARG A 99 15.81 -3.01 1.62
C ARG A 99 16.98 -3.05 2.61
N SER A 100 16.74 -3.15 3.93
CA SER A 100 17.83 -3.32 4.91
C SER A 100 18.41 -4.73 4.93
N GLY A 101 17.84 -5.67 4.16
CA GLY A 101 18.33 -7.04 4.03
C GLY A 101 17.64 -8.04 4.95
N VAL A 102 16.49 -7.70 5.54
CA VAL A 102 15.68 -8.70 6.26
C VAL A 102 15.17 -9.77 5.29
N ALA A 103 15.05 -11.01 5.78
CA ALA A 103 14.57 -12.12 4.97
C ALA A 103 13.06 -12.02 4.65
N ALA A 104 12.25 -11.47 5.57
CA ALA A 104 10.81 -11.38 5.40
C ALA A 104 10.19 -10.28 6.28
N TYR A 105 9.00 -9.83 5.90
CA TYR A 105 8.06 -9.07 6.74
C TYR A 105 6.81 -9.91 6.94
N VAL A 106 6.50 -10.26 8.19
CA VAL A 106 5.38 -11.17 8.52
C VAL A 106 4.32 -10.41 9.30
N LEU A 107 3.10 -10.43 8.78
CA LEU A 107 1.90 -10.05 9.52
C LEU A 107 1.25 -11.33 10.04
N ALA A 108 0.89 -11.38 11.31
CA ALA A 108 0.18 -12.50 11.92
C ALA A 108 -0.70 -11.97 13.05
N ASP A 109 -1.92 -12.49 13.15
CA ASP A 109 -2.91 -12.11 14.16
C ASP A 109 -2.87 -13.05 15.39
N SER A 110 -2.07 -14.13 15.33
CA SER A 110 -1.85 -15.06 16.43
C SER A 110 -0.48 -15.74 16.39
N LEU A 111 -0.07 -16.33 17.51
CA LEU A 111 1.17 -17.13 17.59
C LEU A 111 1.12 -18.40 16.74
N ASP A 112 -0.03 -19.06 16.68
CA ASP A 112 -0.23 -20.25 15.86
C ASP A 112 -0.07 -19.91 14.38
N GLU A 113 -0.65 -18.79 13.95
CA GLU A 113 -0.49 -18.29 12.58
C GLU A 113 0.95 -17.89 12.28
N LEU A 114 1.63 -17.21 13.21
CA LEU A 114 3.04 -16.84 13.07
C LEU A 114 3.92 -18.09 12.92
N ALA A 115 3.73 -19.09 13.78
CA ALA A 115 4.45 -20.35 13.73
C ALA A 115 4.24 -21.06 12.39
N ALA A 116 2.99 -21.10 11.90
CA ALA A 116 2.68 -21.68 10.59
C ALA A 116 3.36 -20.92 9.43
N LYS A 117 3.38 -19.59 9.48
CA LYS A 117 4.02 -18.74 8.45
C LYS A 117 5.54 -18.88 8.41
N ILE A 118 6.19 -19.05 9.57
CA ILE A 118 7.65 -19.22 9.66
C ILE A 118 8.08 -20.66 9.36
N ALA A 119 7.27 -21.66 9.75
CA ALA A 119 7.58 -23.07 9.52
C ALA A 119 7.50 -23.49 8.05
N ALA A 120 6.86 -22.68 7.19
CA ALA A 120 6.83 -22.93 5.76
C ALA A 120 8.26 -22.89 5.18
N PRO A 121 8.73 -23.96 4.49
CA PRO A 121 10.06 -23.96 3.90
C PRO A 121 10.22 -22.80 2.91
N HIS A 122 11.33 -22.09 3.04
CA HIS A 122 11.67 -20.97 2.15
C HIS A 122 11.74 -21.49 0.70
N PRO A 123 10.91 -21.00 -0.24
CA PRO A 123 11.11 -21.32 -1.64
C PRO A 123 12.48 -20.75 -2.06
N ASP A 124 13.33 -21.60 -2.62
CA ASP A 124 14.77 -21.37 -2.83
C ASP A 124 15.17 -19.94 -3.22
N ALA A 125 16.22 -19.46 -2.53
CA ALA A 125 16.98 -18.26 -2.82
C ALA A 125 17.74 -18.37 -4.16
N ARG A 126 16.99 -18.32 -5.28
CA ARG A 126 17.56 -18.13 -6.62
C ARG A 126 16.69 -17.19 -7.43
N THR A 127 16.90 -15.89 -7.24
CA THR A 127 16.82 -14.95 -8.35
C THR A 127 17.84 -13.85 -8.10
N ASP A 128 19.05 -14.09 -8.61
CA ASP A 128 20.01 -13.03 -8.86
C ASP A 128 19.36 -12.02 -9.82
N VAL A 129 19.18 -10.79 -9.36
CA VAL A 129 19.11 -9.63 -10.26
C VAL A 129 20.22 -8.69 -9.83
N ARG A 130 21.31 -8.74 -10.60
CA ARG A 130 22.43 -7.79 -10.50
C ARG A 130 22.05 -6.46 -11.16
N SER A 131 22.52 -5.39 -10.53
CA SER A 131 22.81 -4.04 -11.06
C SER A 131 21.57 -3.17 -11.33
N GLN A 132 21.48 -1.88 -10.96
CA GLN A 132 22.51 -0.85 -10.75
C GLN A 132 21.88 0.43 -10.15
N GLY A 133 22.64 1.23 -9.40
CA GLY A 133 22.30 2.63 -9.13
C GLY A 133 22.84 3.15 -7.80
N ASP A 134 24.00 3.81 -7.83
CA ASP A 134 24.60 4.51 -6.69
C ASP A 134 23.66 5.60 -6.15
N ALA A 135 23.00 5.33 -5.04
CA ALA A 135 22.40 6.35 -4.19
C ALA A 135 23.07 6.25 -2.82
N GLU A 136 23.76 7.32 -2.41
CA GLU A 136 24.32 7.43 -1.06
C GLU A 136 23.24 7.09 -0.03
N PRO A 137 23.52 6.23 0.95
CA PRO A 137 22.59 5.98 2.03
C PRO A 137 22.44 7.27 2.84
N VAL A 138 21.24 7.85 2.80
CA VAL A 138 20.83 8.90 3.75
C VAL A 138 20.90 8.27 5.15
N ALA A 139 21.90 8.69 5.93
CA ALA A 139 22.15 8.18 7.27
C ALA A 139 20.91 8.40 8.16
N PRO A 140 20.30 7.32 8.71
CA PRO A 140 19.33 7.45 9.77
C PRO A 140 19.98 8.13 10.97
N HIS A 141 19.22 8.97 11.70
CA HIS A 141 19.67 9.63 12.92
C HIS A 141 20.36 8.64 13.87
N GLU A 142 21.57 9.02 14.30
CA GLU A 142 22.42 8.20 15.15
C GLU A 142 21.76 7.93 16.51
N LEU A 143 21.36 6.68 16.72
CA LEU A 143 21.43 6.09 18.05
C LEU A 143 22.92 6.01 18.39
N THR A 144 23.30 6.60 19.52
CA THR A 144 24.71 6.81 19.91
C THR A 144 25.56 5.58 19.62
N ALA A 145 26.74 5.78 19.00
CA ALA A 145 27.67 4.79 18.44
C ALA A 145 28.18 3.68 19.40
N ARG A 146 27.61 3.54 20.59
CA ARG A 146 27.89 2.52 21.60
C ARG A 146 26.70 1.60 21.90
N ALA A 147 25.53 1.82 21.31
CA ALA A 147 24.40 0.91 21.47
C ALA A 147 24.72 -0.42 20.79
N THR A 148 24.70 -1.51 21.55
CA THR A 148 24.78 -2.85 20.98
C THR A 148 23.47 -3.17 20.25
N VAL A 149 23.50 -4.15 19.35
CA VAL A 149 22.27 -4.66 18.70
C VAL A 149 21.24 -5.08 19.77
N ASP A 150 21.70 -5.66 20.87
CA ASP A 150 20.84 -6.06 21.99
C ASP A 150 20.20 -4.86 22.70
N ASP A 151 20.91 -3.73 22.81
CA ASP A 151 20.35 -2.49 23.37
C ASP A 151 19.23 -1.93 22.48
N LEU A 152 19.38 -2.03 21.16
CA LEU A 152 18.38 -1.59 20.19
C LEU A 152 17.13 -2.47 20.23
N VAL A 153 17.31 -3.79 20.28
CA VAL A 153 16.21 -4.75 20.40
C VAL A 153 15.49 -4.57 21.74
N ALA A 154 16.22 -4.45 22.84
CA ALA A 154 15.63 -4.25 24.17
C ALA A 154 14.88 -2.92 24.28
N ALA A 155 15.38 -1.85 23.65
CA ALA A 155 14.68 -0.56 23.62
C ALA A 155 13.35 -0.65 22.86
N PHE A 156 13.36 -1.26 21.68
CA PHE A 156 12.14 -1.45 20.88
C PHE A 156 11.09 -2.31 21.60
N LEU A 157 11.51 -3.38 22.27
CA LEU A 157 10.62 -4.24 23.04
C LEU A 157 9.97 -3.52 24.22
N ARG A 158 10.74 -2.69 24.94
CA ARG A 158 10.19 -1.87 26.05
C ARG A 158 9.12 -0.90 25.55
N GLU A 159 9.39 -0.19 24.46
CA GLU A 159 8.44 0.77 23.86
C GLU A 159 7.15 0.07 23.40
N SER A 160 7.25 -1.13 22.82
CA SER A 160 6.12 -1.93 22.37
C SER A 160 5.21 -2.42 23.52
N VAL A 161 5.80 -2.74 24.68
CA VAL A 161 5.05 -3.10 25.90
C VAL A 161 4.32 -1.88 26.46
N GLU A 162 4.99 -0.73 26.55
CA GLU A 162 4.39 0.51 27.05
C GLU A 162 3.21 0.98 26.18
N TYR A 163 3.34 0.85 24.84
CA TYR A 163 2.26 1.14 23.92
C TYR A 163 1.03 0.23 24.12
N SER A 164 1.27 -1.06 24.34
CA SER A 164 0.23 -2.07 24.54
C SER A 164 -0.52 -1.90 25.86
N VAL A 165 0.15 -1.42 26.91
CA VAL A 165 -0.48 -1.11 28.21
C VAL A 165 -1.38 0.12 28.08
N ARG A 166 -0.91 1.20 27.45
CA ARG A 166 -1.72 2.42 27.27
C ARG A 166 -3.02 2.20 26.49
N HIS A 167 -3.00 1.33 25.48
CA HIS A 167 -4.19 1.01 24.67
C HIS A 167 -5.15 0.00 25.30
N ARG A 168 -4.78 -0.58 26.45
CA ARG A 168 -5.64 -1.47 27.22
C ARG A 168 -6.54 -0.69 28.19
N ASP A 169 -6.03 0.42 28.72
CA ASP A 169 -6.74 1.27 29.69
C ASP A 169 -7.79 2.21 29.05
N GLU A 170 -7.80 2.36 27.72
CA GLU A 170 -8.78 3.19 26.99
C GLU A 170 -10.04 2.41 26.56
N ARG A 171 -10.17 1.13 26.95
CA ARG A 171 -11.32 0.25 26.60
C ARG A 171 -12.14 -0.25 27.79
N ASP A 172 -11.94 0.32 28.98
CA ASP A 172 -12.79 0.15 30.16
C ASP A 172 -13.49 1.48 30.50
#